data_AF-A0A3C0Y692-F1
#
_entry.id   AF-A0A3C0Y692-F1
#
_cell.length_a   1.000
_cell.length_b   1.000
_cell.length_c   1.000
_cell.angle_alpha   90.00
_cell.angle_beta   90.00
_cell.angle_gamma   90.00
#
_symmetry.space_group_name_H-M   'P 1'
#
loop_
_entity.id
_entity.type
_entity.pdbx_description
1 polymer ?
#
loop_
_entity_poly.entity_id
_entity_poly.type
_entity_poly.pdbx_seq_one_letter_code
_entity_poly.pdbx_strand_id
1 'polypeptide(L)'
;MKKLIATLAITGLASLACTTALHAQTSDPKTEWAKKVVALQQGPELDRLVAQLAGSTTQELIATWGPKLEANVPKAKQQKASEDLNVELKKYAEDAKQLIGKQVSKVSADVLVPAYAERFTVEELKQIAAFFESPAIKKYQATTPQLGTIFIQKLVEASRSDVVARAKRFDDAALKIVGTAPAGPGAGKPARK
;
A
#
# COMPACT_ATOMS: atom_id res chain seq x y z
N MET A 1 1.17 -65.53 -46.20
CA MET A 1 2.33 -66.42 -46.36
C MET A 1 3.34 -66.12 -45.26
N LYS A 2 3.76 -67.15 -44.51
CA LYS A 2 4.91 -67.22 -43.57
C LYS A 2 4.81 -66.37 -42.29
N LYS A 3 5.09 -66.84 -41.07
CA LYS A 3 5.00 -68.11 -40.32
C LYS A 3 5.65 -67.77 -38.95
N LEU A 4 4.96 -68.08 -37.84
CA LEU A 4 5.50 -68.55 -36.54
C LEU A 4 6.37 -67.55 -35.73
N ILE A 5 6.26 -67.37 -34.42
CA ILE A 5 6.37 -68.39 -33.35
C ILE A 5 5.57 -67.92 -32.12
N ALA A 6 4.91 -68.89 -31.49
CA ALA A 6 4.20 -68.79 -30.23
C ALA A 6 5.15 -68.79 -29.03
N THR A 7 4.81 -68.02 -27.98
CA THR A 7 5.21 -68.36 -26.61
C THR A 7 3.99 -68.24 -25.70
N LEU A 8 3.73 -69.34 -25.01
CA LEU A 8 2.57 -69.62 -24.18
C LEU A 8 2.87 -69.29 -22.70
N ALA A 9 1.85 -68.75 -22.02
CA ALA A 9 1.55 -68.83 -20.58
C ALA A 9 2.50 -68.18 -19.55
N ILE A 10 1.94 -67.34 -18.66
CA ILE A 10 1.34 -67.78 -17.39
C ILE A 10 0.46 -66.66 -16.84
N THR A 11 -0.78 -67.02 -16.51
CA THR A 11 -1.78 -66.24 -15.79
C THR A 11 -1.31 -66.01 -14.36
N GLY A 12 -1.18 -64.75 -13.96
CA GLY A 12 -1.01 -64.32 -12.57
C GLY A 12 -1.97 -63.18 -12.26
N LEU A 13 -3.16 -63.51 -11.78
CA LEU A 13 -4.06 -62.56 -11.12
C LEU A 13 -3.45 -62.24 -9.75
N ALA A 14 -2.92 -61.04 -9.57
CA ALA A 14 -2.63 -60.49 -8.24
C ALA A 14 -2.73 -58.95 -8.29
N SER A 15 -3.91 -58.50 -7.91
CA SER A 15 -4.18 -57.38 -7.03
C SER A 15 -3.38 -56.07 -7.18
N LEU A 16 -4.15 -55.01 -7.44
CA LEU A 16 -3.88 -53.63 -7.08
C LEU A 16 -3.03 -53.51 -5.81
N ALA A 17 -1.85 -52.92 -5.98
CA ALA A 17 -1.25 -52.08 -4.96
C ALA A 17 -0.83 -50.78 -5.66
N CYS A 18 -1.79 -49.87 -5.84
CA CYS A 18 -1.46 -48.45 -5.82
C CYS A 18 -0.75 -48.22 -4.49
N THR A 19 0.56 -48.09 -4.51
CA THR A 19 1.28 -47.46 -3.41
C THR A 19 0.86 -45.99 -3.40
N THR A 20 -0.32 -45.70 -2.84
CA THR A 20 -0.54 -44.40 -2.23
C THR A 20 0.46 -44.35 -1.09
N ALA A 21 1.63 -43.76 -1.36
CA ALA A 21 2.41 -43.18 -0.31
C ALA A 21 1.47 -42.22 0.41
N LEU A 22 0.92 -42.66 1.54
CA LEU A 22 0.46 -41.79 2.60
C LEU A 22 1.72 -41.00 3.00
N HIS A 23 2.00 -39.91 2.29
CA HIS A 23 2.73 -38.82 2.90
C HIS A 23 1.80 -38.32 4.01
N ALA A 24 2.07 -38.74 5.24
CA ALA A 24 1.75 -37.95 6.40
C ALA A 24 2.10 -36.49 6.04
N GLN A 25 1.13 -35.57 6.16
CA GLN A 25 1.30 -34.15 5.83
C GLN A 25 2.29 -33.49 6.79
N THR A 26 3.57 -33.87 6.75
CA THR A 26 4.64 -32.96 7.14
C THR A 26 4.66 -31.90 6.07
N SER A 27 4.26 -30.68 6.42
CA SER A 27 4.36 -29.54 5.53
C SER A 27 5.72 -29.53 4.85
N ASP A 28 5.73 -29.42 3.52
CA ASP A 28 6.96 -29.27 2.75
C ASP A 28 7.81 -28.14 3.37
N PRO A 29 9.08 -28.38 3.73
CA PRO A 29 9.96 -27.38 4.33
C PRO A 29 9.96 -26.06 3.56
N LYS A 30 9.82 -26.09 2.23
CA LYS A 30 9.73 -24.90 1.38
C LYS A 30 8.47 -24.10 1.68
N THR A 31 7.34 -24.77 1.85
CA THR A 31 6.06 -24.15 2.22
C THR A 31 6.12 -23.50 3.60
N GLU A 32 6.78 -24.12 4.57
CA GLU A 32 6.95 -23.53 5.92
C GLU A 32 7.83 -22.27 5.90
N TRP A 33 8.93 -22.28 5.15
CA TRP A 33 9.76 -21.08 4.98
C TRP A 33 9.03 -19.98 4.20
N ALA A 34 8.22 -20.34 3.19
CA ALA A 34 7.37 -19.39 2.48
C ALA A 34 6.33 -18.74 3.41
N LYS A 35 5.63 -19.53 4.24
CA LYS A 35 4.72 -19.02 5.29
C LYS A 35 5.42 -18.02 6.20
N LYS A 36 6.61 -18.38 6.68
CA LYS A 36 7.40 -17.51 7.56
C LYS A 36 7.79 -16.20 6.88
N VAL A 37 8.28 -16.25 5.64
CA VAL A 37 8.64 -15.06 4.86
C VAL A 37 7.42 -14.15 4.64
N VAL A 38 6.28 -14.72 4.24
CA VAL A 38 5.04 -13.96 4.05
C VAL A 38 4.61 -13.30 5.36
N ALA A 39 4.64 -14.03 6.48
CA ALA A 39 4.31 -13.47 7.79
C ALA A 39 5.27 -12.35 8.23
N LEU A 40 6.57 -12.48 7.97
CA LEU A 40 7.56 -11.44 8.30
C LEU A 40 7.38 -10.14 7.50
N GLN A 41 6.70 -10.21 6.35
CA GLN A 41 6.35 -9.04 5.54
C GLN A 41 5.02 -8.40 5.95
N GLN A 42 4.19 -9.11 6.72
CA GLN A 42 3.00 -8.52 7.31
C GLN A 42 3.44 -7.56 8.42
N GLY A 43 3.10 -6.28 8.25
CA GLY A 43 3.50 -5.22 9.16
C GLY A 43 2.57 -4.00 9.04
N PRO A 44 2.91 -2.88 9.71
CA PRO A 44 2.04 -1.71 9.80
C PRO A 44 1.59 -1.15 8.45
N GLU A 45 2.39 -1.30 7.39
CA GLU A 45 2.02 -0.86 6.05
C GLU A 45 0.87 -1.67 5.44
N LEU A 46 0.75 -2.96 5.78
CA LEU A 46 -0.38 -3.77 5.36
C LEU A 46 -1.66 -3.34 6.08
N ASP A 47 -1.58 -3.02 7.36
CA ASP A 47 -2.71 -2.46 8.12
C ASP A 47 -3.14 -1.10 7.56
N ARG A 48 -2.16 -0.26 7.18
CA ARG A 48 -2.41 1.02 6.51
C ARG A 48 -3.10 0.82 5.16
N LEU A 49 -2.66 -0.18 4.37
CA LEU A 49 -3.31 -0.54 3.11
C LEU A 49 -4.75 -1.02 3.32
N VAL A 50 -4.99 -1.89 4.29
CA VAL A 50 -6.35 -2.35 4.64
C VAL A 50 -7.24 -1.18 5.03
N ALA A 51 -6.75 -0.26 5.86
CA ALA A 51 -7.47 0.96 6.23
C ALA A 51 -7.73 1.88 5.04
N GLN A 52 -6.76 2.02 4.12
CA GLN A 52 -6.93 2.81 2.90
C GLN A 52 -7.99 2.19 1.97
N LEU A 53 -7.97 0.87 1.79
CA LEU A 53 -8.97 0.16 0.99
C LEU A 53 -10.37 0.32 1.59
N ALA A 54 -10.52 0.14 2.90
CA ALA A 54 -11.78 0.36 3.60
C ALA A 54 -12.25 1.82 3.52
N GLY A 55 -11.33 2.79 3.61
CA GLY A 55 -11.67 4.20 3.40
C GLY A 55 -12.16 4.48 1.97
N SER A 56 -11.56 3.84 0.96
CA SER A 56 -11.92 4.04 -0.43
C SER A 56 -13.35 3.60 -0.77
N THR A 57 -13.89 2.59 -0.06
CA THR A 57 -15.26 2.10 -0.30
C THR A 57 -16.34 3.09 0.17
N THR A 58 -15.98 4.08 0.99
CA THR A 58 -16.94 5.13 1.43
C THR A 58 -17.23 6.19 0.36
N GLN A 59 -16.35 6.33 -0.64
CA GLN A 59 -16.45 7.42 -1.62
C GLN A 59 -17.73 7.33 -2.46
N GLU A 60 -18.11 6.12 -2.89
CA GLU A 60 -19.34 5.90 -3.65
C GLU A 60 -20.60 6.18 -2.82
N LEU A 61 -20.58 5.84 -1.53
CA LEU A 61 -21.67 6.13 -0.60
C LEU A 61 -21.85 7.63 -0.44
N ILE A 62 -20.76 8.38 -0.26
CA ILE A 62 -20.80 9.84 -0.15
C ILE A 62 -21.34 10.45 -1.44
N ALA A 63 -20.85 10.03 -2.60
CA ALA A 63 -21.31 10.52 -3.90
C ALA A 63 -22.80 10.22 -4.14
N THR A 64 -23.29 9.10 -3.62
CA THR A 64 -24.70 8.68 -3.75
C THR A 64 -25.64 9.42 -2.80
N TRP A 65 -25.21 9.63 -1.55
CA TRP A 65 -26.07 10.13 -0.47
C TRP A 65 -25.94 11.62 -0.20
N GLY A 66 -24.82 12.26 -0.54
CA GLY A 66 -24.63 13.71 -0.40
C GLY A 66 -25.72 14.52 -1.12
N PRO A 67 -25.91 14.33 -2.44
CA PRO A 67 -26.97 15.03 -3.18
C PRO A 67 -28.38 14.70 -2.68
N LYS A 68 -28.61 13.45 -2.21
CA LYS A 68 -29.91 13.04 -1.66
C LYS A 68 -30.20 13.72 -0.32
N LEU A 69 -29.19 13.94 0.51
CA LEU A 69 -29.32 14.68 1.75
C LEU A 69 -29.69 16.14 1.45
N GLU A 70 -28.99 16.78 0.51
CA GLU A 70 -29.27 18.17 0.12
C GLU A 70 -30.67 18.33 -0.49
N ALA A 71 -31.10 17.40 -1.34
CA ALA A 71 -32.38 17.47 -2.04
C ALA A 71 -33.58 17.13 -1.15
N ASN A 72 -33.44 16.15 -0.24
CA ASN A 72 -34.59 15.57 0.47
C ASN A 72 -34.69 15.97 1.95
N VAL A 73 -33.65 16.55 2.53
CA VAL A 73 -33.66 16.97 3.94
C VAL A 73 -33.84 18.49 4.04
N PRO A 74 -34.84 18.99 4.81
CA PRO A 74 -34.99 20.41 5.05
C PRO A 74 -33.72 21.04 5.63
N LYS A 75 -33.34 22.25 5.17
CA LYS A 75 -32.08 22.93 5.57
C LYS A 75 -31.83 22.92 7.08
N ALA A 76 -32.84 23.19 7.89
CA ALA A 76 -32.73 23.22 9.36
C ALA A 76 -32.32 21.87 9.99
N LYS A 77 -32.47 20.75 9.27
CA LYS A 77 -32.13 19.39 9.73
C LYS A 77 -30.91 18.80 9.02
N GLN A 78 -30.37 19.46 7.99
CA GLN A 78 -29.28 18.93 7.17
C GLN A 78 -28.00 18.67 7.98
N GLN A 79 -27.64 19.57 8.91
CA GLN A 79 -26.44 19.39 9.74
C GLN A 79 -26.51 18.10 10.56
N LYS A 80 -27.62 17.89 11.30
CA LYS A 80 -27.84 16.68 12.08
C LYS A 80 -27.87 15.42 11.20
N ALA A 81 -28.57 15.48 10.07
CA ALA A 81 -28.63 14.36 9.14
C ALA A 81 -27.23 14.03 8.55
N SER A 82 -26.39 15.04 8.31
CA SER A 82 -25.02 14.83 7.86
C SER A 82 -24.15 14.19 8.93
N GLU A 83 -24.31 14.60 10.19
CA GLU A 83 -23.61 13.99 11.33
C GLU A 83 -24.03 12.53 11.51
N ASP A 84 -25.33 12.25 11.46
CA ASP A 84 -25.88 10.89 11.58
C ASP A 84 -25.38 10.00 10.41
N LEU A 85 -25.35 10.52 9.16
CA LEU A 85 -24.73 9.81 8.03
C LEU A 85 -23.22 9.59 8.21
N ASN A 86 -22.50 10.56 8.75
CA ASN A 86 -21.06 10.42 9.03
C ASN A 86 -20.78 9.34 10.07
N VAL A 87 -21.67 9.14 11.05
CA VAL A 87 -21.58 8.04 12.01
C VAL A 87 -21.74 6.68 11.30
N GLU A 88 -22.76 6.55 10.44
CA GLU A 88 -22.97 5.31 9.66
C GLU A 88 -21.83 5.05 8.67
N LEU A 89 -21.26 6.08 8.04
CA LEU A 89 -20.09 5.95 7.16
C LEU A 89 -18.86 5.44 7.92
N LYS A 90 -18.63 5.92 9.15
CA LYS A 90 -17.54 5.43 10.01
C LYS A 90 -17.75 3.97 10.40
N LYS A 91 -18.98 3.59 10.74
CA LYS A 91 -19.33 2.19 11.05
C LYS A 91 -19.09 1.29 9.84
N TYR A 92 -19.60 1.69 8.67
CA TYR A 92 -19.36 0.98 7.42
C TYR A 92 -17.87 0.82 7.11
N ALA A 93 -17.07 1.88 7.27
CA ALA A 93 -15.63 1.82 7.03
C ALA A 93 -14.93 0.85 7.99
N GLU A 94 -15.32 0.80 9.27
CA GLU A 94 -14.78 -0.15 10.24
C GLU A 94 -15.20 -1.59 9.92
N ASP A 95 -16.47 -1.82 9.56
CA ASP A 95 -16.96 -3.13 9.13
C ASP A 95 -16.20 -3.62 7.87
N ALA A 96 -16.01 -2.74 6.89
CA ALA A 96 -15.23 -3.02 5.69
C ALA A 96 -13.77 -3.33 6.02
N LYS A 97 -13.14 -2.57 6.92
CA LYS A 97 -11.77 -2.82 7.39
C LYS A 97 -11.64 -4.18 8.04
N GLN A 98 -12.58 -4.58 8.90
CA GLN A 98 -12.59 -5.90 9.53
C GLN A 98 -12.79 -7.02 8.50
N LEU A 99 -13.68 -6.82 7.53
CA LEU A 99 -13.93 -7.80 6.47
C LEU A 99 -12.68 -8.01 5.60
N ILE A 100 -12.06 -6.92 5.13
CA ILE A 100 -10.83 -6.95 4.34
C ILE A 100 -9.68 -7.56 5.16
N GLY A 101 -9.54 -7.16 6.42
CA GLY A 101 -8.55 -7.70 7.36
C GLY A 101 -8.67 -9.22 7.54
N LYS A 102 -9.89 -9.75 7.67
CA LYS A 102 -10.14 -11.20 7.72
C LYS A 102 -9.67 -11.94 6.46
N GLN A 103 -9.71 -11.27 5.30
CA GLN A 103 -9.22 -11.86 4.05
C GLN A 103 -7.69 -11.89 3.96
N VAL A 104 -6.97 -11.04 4.69
CA VAL A 104 -5.50 -11.00 4.64
C VAL A 104 -4.88 -12.37 4.93
N SER A 105 -5.29 -13.02 6.03
CA SER A 105 -4.75 -14.33 6.40
C SER A 105 -5.08 -15.40 5.35
N LYS A 106 -6.31 -15.37 4.81
CA LYS A 106 -6.76 -16.31 3.77
C LYS A 106 -6.00 -16.13 2.47
N VAL A 107 -5.94 -14.91 1.93
CA VAL A 107 -5.21 -14.61 0.70
C VAL A 107 -3.71 -14.86 0.86
N SER A 108 -3.15 -14.59 2.05
CA SER A 108 -1.76 -14.93 2.34
C SER A 108 -1.52 -16.44 2.24
N ALA A 109 -2.37 -17.25 2.87
CA ALA A 109 -2.24 -18.71 2.87
C ALA A 109 -2.53 -19.34 1.50
N ASP A 110 -3.61 -18.92 0.84
CA ASP A 110 -4.12 -19.55 -0.39
C ASP A 110 -3.40 -19.07 -1.65
N VAL A 111 -2.83 -17.85 -1.63
CA VAL A 111 -2.25 -17.21 -2.83
C VAL A 111 -0.78 -16.89 -2.64
N LEU A 112 -0.41 -16.12 -1.61
CA LEU A 112 0.97 -15.64 -1.47
C LEU A 112 1.94 -16.75 -1.11
N VAL A 113 1.60 -17.61 -0.15
CA VAL A 113 2.46 -18.71 0.28
C VAL A 113 2.83 -19.65 -0.88
N PRO A 114 1.86 -20.17 -1.67
CA PRO A 114 2.17 -20.95 -2.88
C PRO A 114 3.02 -20.15 -3.88
N ALA A 115 2.73 -18.87 -4.07
CA ALA A 115 3.48 -18.03 -5.01
C ALA A 115 4.96 -17.87 -4.60
N TYR A 116 5.25 -17.74 -3.30
CA TYR A 116 6.60 -17.71 -2.76
C TYR A 116 7.29 -19.08 -2.86
N ALA A 117 6.58 -20.15 -2.51
CA ALA A 117 7.10 -21.52 -2.61
C ALA A 117 7.40 -21.92 -4.06
N GLU A 118 6.69 -21.39 -5.05
CA GLU A 118 6.97 -21.62 -6.47
C GLU A 118 8.23 -20.87 -6.95
N ARG A 119 8.39 -19.61 -6.52
CA ARG A 119 9.37 -18.66 -7.11
C ARG A 119 10.76 -18.68 -6.48
N PHE A 120 10.87 -19.08 -5.22
CA PHE A 120 12.13 -19.07 -4.49
C PHE A 120 12.57 -20.47 -4.13
N THR A 121 13.86 -20.70 -3.95
CA THR A 121 14.42 -21.91 -3.34
C THR A 121 14.28 -21.89 -1.81
N VAL A 122 14.47 -23.04 -1.16
CA VAL A 122 14.43 -23.12 0.31
C VAL A 122 15.51 -22.22 0.94
N GLU A 123 16.68 -22.19 0.33
CA GLU A 123 17.85 -21.42 0.75
C GLU A 123 17.56 -19.91 0.65
N GLU A 124 16.98 -19.44 -0.45
CA GLU A 124 16.58 -18.04 -0.62
C GLU A 124 15.51 -17.64 0.38
N LEU A 125 14.49 -18.47 0.61
CA LEU A 125 13.45 -18.19 1.61
C LEU A 125 14.04 -18.06 3.02
N LYS A 126 15.01 -18.90 3.38
CA LYS A 126 15.75 -18.80 4.65
C LYS A 126 16.54 -17.50 4.74
N GLN A 127 17.24 -17.11 3.66
CA GLN A 127 18.00 -15.85 3.63
C GLN A 127 17.09 -14.63 3.77
N ILE A 128 15.95 -14.63 3.09
CA ILE A 128 14.94 -13.56 3.22
C ILE A 128 14.42 -13.51 4.65
N ALA A 129 14.05 -14.65 5.24
CA ALA A 129 13.58 -14.71 6.62
C ALA A 129 14.64 -14.17 7.61
N ALA A 130 15.90 -14.62 7.47
CA ALA A 130 17.00 -14.16 8.31
C ALA A 130 17.26 -12.64 8.18
N PHE A 131 17.11 -12.09 6.97
CA PHE A 131 17.21 -10.65 6.75
C PHE A 131 16.13 -9.88 7.52
N PHE A 132 14.85 -10.26 7.41
CA PHE A 132 13.77 -9.59 8.15
C PHE A 132 13.84 -9.81 9.67
N GLU A 133 14.37 -10.95 10.11
CA GLU A 133 14.54 -11.24 11.54
C GLU A 133 15.73 -10.49 12.16
N SER A 134 16.68 -10.05 11.33
CA SER A 134 17.89 -9.35 11.76
C SER A 134 17.55 -8.15 12.67
N PRO A 135 18.11 -8.11 13.90
CA PRO A 135 17.93 -6.97 14.79
C PRO A 135 18.39 -5.64 14.17
N ALA A 136 19.43 -5.68 13.34
CA ALA A 136 19.92 -4.50 12.63
C ALA A 136 18.88 -3.99 11.62
N ILE A 137 18.23 -4.88 10.87
CA ILE A 137 17.17 -4.52 9.91
C ILE A 137 15.93 -3.99 10.63
N LYS A 138 15.51 -4.64 11.73
CA LYS A 138 14.40 -4.13 12.56
C LYS A 138 14.69 -2.73 13.09
N LYS A 139 15.90 -2.50 13.63
CA LYS A 139 16.32 -1.17 14.09
C LYS A 139 16.34 -0.17 12.94
N TYR A 140 16.88 -0.56 11.78
CA TYR A 140 16.94 0.29 10.60
C TYR A 140 15.54 0.72 10.15
N GLN A 141 14.59 -0.21 10.02
CA GLN A 141 13.20 0.08 9.65
C GLN A 141 12.53 1.05 10.65
N ALA A 142 12.69 0.81 11.96
CA ALA A 142 12.12 1.67 13.00
C ALA A 142 12.74 3.08 13.03
N THR A 143 14.03 3.21 12.68
CA THR A 143 14.77 4.48 12.77
C THR A 143 14.73 5.31 11.48
N THR A 144 14.48 4.67 10.33
CA THR A 144 14.53 5.33 9.00
C THR A 144 13.65 6.58 8.89
N PRO A 145 12.40 6.63 9.40
CA PRO A 145 11.60 7.86 9.36
C PRO A 145 12.26 9.05 10.07
N GLN A 146 12.94 8.79 11.19
CA GLN A 146 13.67 9.82 11.94
C GLN A 146 14.90 10.30 11.16
N LEU A 147 15.65 9.38 10.54
CA LEU A 147 16.78 9.72 9.66
C LEU A 147 16.31 10.58 8.47
N GLY A 148 15.17 10.25 7.88
CA GLY A 148 14.54 11.05 6.82
C GLY A 148 14.17 12.46 7.30
N THR A 149 13.63 12.58 8.52
CA THR A 149 13.29 13.88 9.13
C THR A 149 14.54 14.74 9.34
N ILE A 150 15.61 14.15 9.87
CA ILE A 150 16.91 14.83 10.04
C ILE A 150 17.45 15.31 8.69
N PHE A 151 17.42 14.44 7.67
CA PHE A 151 17.88 14.77 6.34
C PHE A 151 17.10 15.96 5.74
N ILE A 152 15.77 15.93 5.80
CA ILE A 152 14.90 17.02 5.29
C ILE A 152 15.19 18.34 6.01
N GLN A 153 15.28 18.31 7.35
CA GLN A 153 15.55 19.52 8.13
C GLN A 153 16.89 20.14 7.73
N LYS A 154 17.94 19.33 7.61
CA LYS A 154 19.28 19.80 7.21
C LYS A 154 19.34 20.25 5.76
N LEU A 155 18.60 19.59 4.86
CA LEU A 155 18.51 19.99 3.47
C LEU A 155 17.84 21.37 3.33
N VAL A 156 16.73 21.60 4.03
CA VAL A 156 16.03 22.90 4.03
C VAL A 156 16.93 24.00 4.62
N GLU A 157 17.60 23.70 5.73
CA GLU A 157 18.55 24.63 6.36
C GLU A 157 19.65 25.05 5.38
N ALA A 158 20.27 24.07 4.70
CA ALA A 158 21.34 24.30 3.74
C ALA A 158 20.88 25.04 2.47
N SER A 159 19.63 24.85 2.02
CA SER A 159 19.13 25.45 0.78
C SER A 159 18.41 26.79 0.95
N ARG A 160 18.04 27.18 2.18
CA ARG A 160 17.12 28.31 2.44
C ARG A 160 17.58 29.63 1.84
N SER A 161 18.83 30.04 2.10
CA SER A 161 19.36 31.33 1.64
C SER A 161 19.32 31.43 0.11
N ASP A 162 19.72 30.35 -0.54
CA ASP A 162 19.81 30.21 -1.98
C ASP A 162 18.44 30.25 -2.67
N VAL A 163 17.42 29.63 -2.07
CA VAL A 163 16.03 29.68 -2.54
C VAL A 163 15.46 31.08 -2.36
N VAL A 164 15.67 31.72 -1.20
CA VAL A 164 15.21 33.09 -0.92
C VAL A 164 15.84 34.09 -1.92
N ALA A 165 17.13 33.95 -2.22
CA ALA A 165 17.80 34.80 -3.20
C ALA A 165 17.24 34.62 -4.63
N ARG A 166 16.78 33.41 -4.98
CA ARG A 166 16.13 33.14 -6.28
C ARG A 166 14.70 33.70 -6.32
N ALA A 167 13.95 33.60 -5.22
CA ALA A 167 12.63 34.22 -5.10
C ALA A 167 12.71 35.75 -5.27
N LYS A 168 13.65 36.42 -4.59
CA LYS A 168 13.86 37.86 -4.77
C LYS A 168 14.18 38.24 -6.22
N ARG A 169 15.05 37.48 -6.89
CA ARG A 169 15.37 37.70 -8.31
C ARG A 169 14.14 37.55 -9.21
N PHE A 170 13.25 36.62 -8.89
CA PHE A 170 11.98 36.47 -9.57
C PHE A 170 11.09 37.69 -9.34
N ASP A 171 10.95 38.17 -8.10
CA ASP A 171 10.16 39.36 -7.77
C ASP A 171 10.66 40.59 -8.54
N ASP A 172 11.98 40.81 -8.59
CA ASP A 172 12.60 41.91 -9.33
C ASP A 172 12.28 41.84 -10.84
N ALA A 173 12.25 40.63 -11.42
CA ALA A 173 11.89 40.43 -12.81
C ALA A 173 10.38 40.62 -13.04
N ALA A 174 9.54 40.11 -12.14
CA ALA A 174 8.10 40.25 -12.19
C ALA A 174 7.67 41.73 -12.12
N LEU A 175 8.25 42.51 -11.21
CA LEU A 175 7.99 43.95 -11.06
C LEU A 175 8.27 44.74 -12.35
N LYS A 176 9.34 44.37 -13.07
CA LYS A 176 9.66 44.98 -14.37
C LYS A 176 8.63 44.63 -15.44
N ILE A 177 8.11 43.42 -15.42
CA ILE A 177 7.10 42.95 -16.39
C ILE A 177 5.74 43.60 -16.14
N VAL A 178 5.30 43.65 -14.87
CA VAL A 178 3.97 44.19 -14.51
C VAL A 178 3.93 45.72 -14.47
N GLY A 179 5.07 46.40 -14.68
CA GLY A 179 5.13 47.85 -14.91
C GLY A 179 5.00 48.73 -13.66
N THR A 180 5.08 48.18 -12.45
CA THR A 180 5.07 48.99 -11.22
C THR A 180 6.48 49.42 -10.84
N ALA A 181 6.97 50.49 -11.48
CA ALA A 181 8.09 51.25 -10.92
C ALA A 181 7.60 52.03 -9.67
N PRO A 182 8.39 52.17 -8.59
CA PRO A 182 8.05 53.10 -7.53
C PRO A 182 7.94 54.50 -8.13
N ALA A 183 6.87 55.23 -7.83
CA ALA A 183 6.74 56.62 -8.23
C ALA A 183 7.93 57.41 -7.66
N GLY A 184 8.89 57.77 -8.52
CA GLY A 184 9.96 58.69 -8.15
C GLY A 184 9.40 60.06 -7.81
N PRO A 185 10.07 60.85 -6.94
CA PRO A 185 9.58 62.16 -6.52
C PRO A 185 9.71 63.16 -7.69
N GLY A 186 8.68 63.22 -8.52
CA GLY A 186 8.58 64.09 -9.69
C GLY A 186 7.76 65.35 -9.41
N ALA A 187 8.44 66.34 -8.84
CA ALA A 187 8.26 67.78 -9.05
C ALA A 187 6.81 68.31 -9.22
N GLY A 188 6.21 68.73 -8.10
CA GLY A 188 5.21 69.78 -8.12
C GLY A 188 5.82 71.07 -8.66
N LYS A 189 5.31 71.57 -9.79
CA LYS A 189 5.54 72.94 -10.25
C LYS A 189 4.23 73.71 -10.06
N PRO A 190 4.17 74.71 -9.17
CA PRO A 190 3.00 75.58 -9.09
C PRO A 190 3.17 76.72 -10.09
N ALA A 191 2.16 76.97 -10.92
CA ALA A 191 2.07 78.19 -11.71
C ALA A 191 0.82 78.97 -11.28
N ARG A 192 1.07 80.09 -10.58
CA ARG A 192 0.14 81.19 -10.31
C ARG A 192 -0.12 81.99 -11.60
N LYS A 193 -1.37 82.33 -11.89
CA LYS A 193 -1.97 83.67 -11.70
C LYS A 193 -3.41 83.65 -12.18
#